data_AF-A0A923ULK7-F1
#
_entry.id   AF-A0A923ULK7-F1
#
_cell.length_a   1.000
_cell.length_b   1.000
_cell.length_c   1.000
_cell.angle_alpha   90.00
_cell.angle_beta   90.00
_cell.angle_gamma   90.00
#
_symmetry.space_group_name_H-M   'P 1'
#
loop_
_entity.id
_entity.type
_entity.pdbx_description
1 polymer ?
#
loop_
_entity_poly.entity_id
_entity_poly.type
_entity_poly.pdbx_seq_one_letter_code
_entity_poly.pdbx_strand_id
1 'polypeptide(L)'
;MNRKNILTIAAIALLAVACNYQKNNTIKQRDVDEGDEYVYGVHPDSAARQTKNKYAAKPAYEVKANKIREKLFDDSTNAQGN
;
A
#
# COMPACT_ATOMS: atom_id res chain seq x y z
N MET A 1 0.45 -38.99 -24.60
CA MET A 1 0.32 -38.12 -23.40
C MET A 1 -1.13 -38.15 -22.93
N ASN A 2 -1.38 -38.49 -21.66
CA ASN A 2 -2.75 -38.71 -21.17
C ASN A 2 -3.47 -37.36 -20.98
N ARG A 3 -4.79 -37.27 -21.26
CA ARG A 3 -5.54 -35.98 -21.25
C ARG A 3 -5.41 -35.22 -19.92
N LYS A 4 -5.32 -35.96 -18.81
CA LYS A 4 -5.09 -35.42 -17.47
C LYS A 4 -3.76 -34.66 -17.38
N ASN A 5 -2.70 -35.16 -18.02
CA ASN A 5 -1.37 -34.54 -18.00
C ASN A 5 -1.34 -33.24 -18.83
N ILE A 6 -2.12 -33.17 -19.92
CA ILE A 6 -2.26 -31.96 -20.74
C ILE A 6 -2.91 -30.85 -19.92
N LEU A 7 -3.98 -31.17 -19.18
CA LEU A 7 -4.71 -30.21 -18.35
C LEU A 7 -3.86 -29.67 -17.19
N THR A 8 -3.09 -30.53 -16.51
CA THR A 8 -2.17 -30.07 -15.46
C THR A 8 -1.05 -29.19 -16.01
N ILE A 9 -0.45 -29.55 -17.15
CA ILE A 9 0.58 -28.73 -17.78
C ILE A 9 0.02 -27.38 -18.22
N ALA A 10 -1.18 -27.35 -18.80
CA ALA A 10 -1.85 -26.12 -19.21
C ALA A 10 -2.21 -25.22 -18.01
N ALA A 11 -2.68 -25.80 -16.90
CA ALA A 11 -3.00 -25.05 -15.68
C ALA A 11 -1.74 -24.42 -15.05
N ILE A 12 -0.63 -25.16 -14.99
CA ILE A 12 0.65 -24.65 -14.47
C ILE A 12 1.18 -23.54 -15.37
N ALA A 13 1.09 -23.70 -16.70
CA ALA A 13 1.50 -22.67 -17.65
C ALA A 13 0.68 -21.38 -17.49
N LEU A 14 -0.65 -21.47 -17.35
CA LEU A 14 -1.52 -20.31 -17.16
C LEU A 14 -1.23 -19.55 -15.86
N LEU A 15 -0.93 -20.26 -14.77
CA LEU A 15 -0.50 -19.64 -13.50
C LEU A 15 0.83 -18.90 -13.64
N ALA A 16 1.77 -19.41 -14.44
CA ALA A 16 3.05 -18.73 -14.70
C ALA A 16 2.89 -17.44 -15.54
N VAL A 17 1.90 -17.37 -16.44
CA VAL A 17 1.61 -16.14 -17.20
C VAL A 17 0.87 -15.11 -16.33
N ALA A 18 0.07 -15.55 -15.34
CA ALA A 18 -0.66 -14.66 -14.45
C ALA A 18 0.25 -13.81 -13.55
N CYS A 19 1.42 -14.31 -13.14
CA CYS A 19 2.41 -13.50 -12.41
C CYS A 19 2.98 -12.32 -13.24
N ASN A 20 2.88 -12.38 -14.57
CA ASN A 20 3.28 -11.28 -15.47
C ASN A 20 2.09 -10.46 -15.98
N TYR A 21 0.87 -10.71 -15.49
CA TYR A 21 -0.33 -9.92 -15.83
C TYR A 21 -0.36 -8.58 -15.08
N GLN A 22 0.77 -7.87 -15.13
CA GLN A 22 0.84 -6.42 -14.91
C GLN A 22 1.40 -5.71 -16.15
N LYS A 23 1.41 -6.39 -17.32
CA LYS A 23 1.97 -5.89 -18.59
C LYS A 23 1.41 -4.52 -19.01
N ASN A 24 0.14 -4.23 -18.68
CA ASN A 24 -0.55 -2.99 -19.05
C ASN A 24 -0.55 -1.90 -17.97
N ASN A 25 -0.09 -2.19 -16.75
CA ASN A 25 0.13 -1.17 -15.72
C ASN A 25 1.65 -1.03 -15.47
N THR A 26 2.36 -0.80 -16.57
CA THR A 26 3.81 -0.53 -16.61
C THR A 26 4.12 0.96 -16.51
N ILE A 27 3.09 1.81 -16.38
CA ILE A 27 3.27 3.21 -15.99
C ILE A 27 3.70 3.19 -14.52
N LYS A 28 4.99 2.96 -14.29
CA LYS A 28 5.62 3.34 -13.04
C LYS A 28 5.38 4.83 -12.90
N GLN A 29 4.58 5.22 -11.90
CA GLN A 29 4.50 6.61 -11.53
C GLN A 29 5.93 7.09 -11.29
N ARG A 30 6.30 8.20 -11.91
CA ARG A 30 7.64 8.76 -11.73
C ARG A 30 7.79 9.06 -10.24
N ASP A 31 8.62 8.26 -9.59
CA ASP A 31 9.04 8.54 -8.25
C ASP A 31 10.07 9.68 -8.32
N VAL A 32 9.67 10.85 -7.84
CA VAL A 32 10.53 12.04 -7.83
C VAL A 32 11.58 11.95 -6.75
N ASP A 33 11.39 11.06 -5.78
CA ASP A 33 12.24 10.85 -4.62
C ASP A 33 12.97 9.50 -4.72
N GLU A 34 13.05 8.90 -5.93
CA GLU A 34 13.69 7.60 -6.14
C GLU A 34 15.15 7.66 -5.66
N GLY A 35 15.48 6.82 -4.67
CA GLY A 35 16.81 6.78 -4.07
C GLY A 35 17.05 7.81 -2.96
N ASP A 36 16.06 8.59 -2.55
CA ASP A 36 16.18 9.48 -1.39
C ASP A 36 16.23 8.66 -0.09
N GLU A 37 17.40 8.67 0.54
CA GLU A 37 17.65 8.02 1.83
C GLU A 37 16.77 8.60 2.95
N TYR A 38 16.36 9.87 2.86
CA TYR A 38 15.46 10.46 3.84
C TYR A 38 14.09 9.79 3.84
N VAL A 39 13.57 9.47 2.64
CA VAL A 39 12.25 8.88 2.41
C VAL A 39 12.28 7.36 2.61
N TYR A 40 13.19 6.68 1.90
CA TYR A 40 13.25 5.21 1.82
C TYR A 40 14.25 4.57 2.78
N GLY A 41 15.22 5.33 3.28
CA GLY A 41 16.29 4.79 4.11
C GLY A 41 17.18 3.80 3.37
N VAL A 42 17.24 2.55 3.86
CA VAL A 42 18.26 1.58 3.42
C VAL A 42 17.89 0.93 2.07
N HIS A 43 16.61 0.80 1.75
CA HIS A 43 16.12 0.17 0.52
C HIS A 43 14.74 0.72 0.14
N PRO A 44 14.39 0.86 -1.16
CA PRO A 44 13.06 1.35 -1.60
C PRO A 44 11.87 0.61 -0.96
N ASP A 45 11.99 -0.70 -0.79
CA ASP A 45 10.96 -1.53 -0.13
C ASP A 45 11.01 -1.51 1.42
N SER A 46 11.83 -0.64 2.01
CA SER A 46 11.91 -0.53 3.48
C SER A 46 10.70 0.20 4.04
N ALA A 47 10.34 -0.12 5.28
CA ALA A 47 9.39 0.69 6.03
C ALA A 47 9.88 2.15 6.10
N ALA A 48 8.97 3.10 5.87
CA ALA A 48 9.27 4.52 5.85
C ALA A 48 10.04 4.93 7.11
N ARG A 49 11.16 5.66 6.96
CA ARG A 49 12.04 6.01 8.09
C ARG A 49 11.30 6.70 9.24
N GLN A 50 10.27 7.47 8.92
CA GLN A 50 9.42 8.18 9.88
C GLN A 50 8.74 7.24 10.89
N THR A 51 8.48 5.98 10.52
CA THR A 51 7.86 4.99 11.42
C THR A 51 8.75 4.60 12.61
N LYS A 52 10.07 4.85 12.51
CA LYS A 52 11.02 4.64 13.60
C LYS A 52 10.93 5.72 14.68
N ASN A 53 10.38 6.90 14.36
CA ASN A 53 10.26 7.98 15.31
C ASN A 53 9.20 7.64 16.37
N LYS A 54 9.62 7.59 17.63
CA LYS A 54 8.71 7.44 18.78
C LYS A 54 8.48 8.82 19.38
N TYR A 55 7.23 9.23 19.46
CA TYR A 55 6.83 10.48 20.10
C TYR A 55 6.27 10.19 21.48
N ALA A 56 6.62 11.01 22.46
CA ALA A 56 5.99 10.95 23.78
C ALA A 56 4.49 11.23 23.65
N ALA A 57 3.67 10.45 24.35
CA ALA A 57 2.24 10.68 24.39
C ALA A 57 1.95 12.08 24.97
N LYS A 58 1.17 12.86 24.23
CA LYS A 58 0.75 14.20 24.62
C LYS A 58 -0.78 14.21 24.67
N PRO A 59 -1.41 14.05 25.85
CA PRO A 59 -2.87 13.88 25.95
C PRO A 59 -3.65 15.08 25.38
N ALA A 60 -3.05 16.28 25.40
CA ALA A 60 -3.63 17.47 24.77
C ALA A 60 -3.84 17.33 23.24
N TYR A 61 -3.10 16.46 22.56
CA TYR A 61 -3.27 16.20 21.12
C TYR A 61 -4.41 15.25 20.83
N GLU A 62 -4.72 14.31 21.72
CA GLU A 62 -5.88 13.43 21.59
C GLU A 62 -7.17 14.25 21.64
N VAL A 63 -7.27 15.19 22.57
CA VAL A 63 -8.41 16.13 22.66
C VAL A 63 -8.56 16.96 21.39
N LYS A 64 -7.44 17.47 20.85
CA LYS A 64 -7.46 18.23 19.59
C LYS A 64 -7.84 17.36 18.39
N ALA A 65 -7.33 16.13 18.32
CA ALA A 65 -7.66 15.19 17.25
C ALA A 65 -9.15 14.84 17.26
N ASN A 66 -9.74 14.61 18.43
CA ASN A 66 -11.18 14.37 18.57
C ASN A 66 -12.00 15.57 18.10
N LYS A 67 -11.62 16.80 18.50
CA LYS A 67 -12.30 18.02 18.06
C LYS A 67 -12.19 18.26 16.55
N ILE A 68 -11.07 17.90 15.94
CA ILE A 68 -10.89 17.95 14.48
C ILE A 68 -11.76 16.88 13.82
N ARG A 69 -11.79 15.66 14.36
CA ARG A 69 -12.62 14.57 13.85
C ARG A 69 -14.10 14.94 13.88
N GLU A 70 -14.57 15.50 14.99
CA GLU A 70 -15.91 16.09 15.09
C GLU A 70 -16.10 17.14 13.98
N LYS A 71 -15.24 18.16 13.89
CA LYS A 71 -15.38 19.19 12.85
C LYS A 71 -15.42 18.67 11.40
N LEU A 72 -14.68 17.59 11.10
CA LEU A 72 -14.61 17.02 9.75
C LEU A 72 -15.77 16.06 9.43
N PHE A 73 -16.35 15.41 10.44
CA PHE A 73 -17.30 14.31 10.27
C PHE A 73 -18.64 14.49 11.02
N ASP A 74 -18.87 15.65 11.65
CA ASP A 74 -20.14 16.03 12.29
C ASP A 74 -21.24 16.41 11.27
N ASP A 75 -20.88 16.50 9.98
CA ASP A 75 -21.85 16.52 8.89
C ASP A 75 -22.20 15.07 8.49
N SER A 76 -23.47 14.71 8.65
CA SER A 76 -24.03 13.36 8.41
C SER A 76 -23.87 12.87 6.97
N THR A 77 -23.39 13.73 6.07
CA THR A 77 -23.09 13.43 4.67
C THR A 77 -21.70 12.83 4.43
N ASN A 78 -20.77 12.88 5.41
CA ASN A 78 -19.38 12.36 5.27
C ASN A 78 -19.15 10.99 5.93
N ALA A 79 -20.21 10.29 6.34
CA ALA A 79 -20.16 9.00 7.04
C ALA A 79 -19.84 7.78 6.15
N GLN A 80 -18.96 7.93 5.16
CA GLN A 80 -18.46 6.80 4.34
C GLN A 80 -16.94 6.72 4.42
N GLY A 81 -16.46 5.86 5.31
CA GLY A 81 -15.07 5.48 5.40
C GLY A 81 -14.87 4.46 6.52
N ASN A 82 -15.17 3.20 6.22
CA ASN A 82 -14.85 2.02 7.04
C ASN A 82 -13.85 1.17 6.27
#